data_AF-A0A8C4H3T8-F1
#
_entry.id   AF-A0A8C4H3T8-F1
#
_cell.length_a   1.000
_cell.length_b   1.000
_cell.length_c   1.000
_cell.angle_alpha   90.00
_cell.angle_beta   90.00
_cell.angle_gamma   90.00
#
_symmetry.space_group_name_H-M   'P 1'
#
loop_
_entity.id
_entity.type
_entity.pdbx_description
1 polymer ?
#
loop_
_entity_poly.entity_id
_entity_poly.type
_entity_poly.pdbx_seq_one_letter_code
_entity_poly.pdbx_strand_id
1 'polypeptide(L)'
;MIFLGRRHLPLCFNLFFCQLLGCVSAEGIIATVGTDVTLQCNYDAQSYGKLPACWGRGAIPNSGCANEVIKSDGTTVTSRLSERYLFMGNIGGGDVSLTIRQVEEADSGMYGCRVEIPGWFNDHKHHLTLTVVAVRPNPLKVETREVKERTVTVRWTPVFDGGRPITTYRIDLKNKQGKYKETIPIILIEVGHRQRIVLF
;
A
#
# COMPACT_ATOMS: atom_id res chain seq x y z
N MET A 1 70.55 -15.66 -20.97
CA MET A 1 69.20 -16.20 -20.81
C MET A 1 68.38 -15.17 -20.03
N ILE A 2 67.37 -14.62 -20.71
CA ILE A 2 66.16 -13.94 -20.20
C ILE A 2 66.27 -12.49 -19.70
N PHE A 3 65.30 -11.73 -20.23
CA PHE A 3 64.97 -10.31 -20.12
C PHE A 3 64.06 -9.98 -18.91
N LEU A 4 64.00 -8.67 -18.59
CA LEU A 4 62.84 -7.85 -18.14
C LEU A 4 62.13 -8.17 -16.81
N GLY A 5 61.85 -7.10 -16.03
CA GLY A 5 60.93 -7.22 -14.88
C GLY A 5 60.68 -5.96 -14.04
N ARG A 6 60.13 -4.92 -14.66
CA ARG A 6 59.56 -3.69 -14.06
C ARG A 6 58.69 -4.00 -12.84
N ARG A 7 59.01 -3.44 -11.66
CA ARG A 7 58.15 -3.48 -10.45
C ARG A 7 56.94 -2.58 -10.66
N HIS A 8 55.89 -3.12 -11.28
CA HIS A 8 54.57 -2.52 -11.27
C HIS A 8 53.95 -2.68 -9.87
N LEU A 9 53.69 -1.57 -9.19
CA LEU A 9 52.71 -1.54 -8.10
C LEU A 9 51.33 -1.84 -8.69
N PRO A 10 50.61 -2.89 -8.26
CA PRO A 10 49.22 -3.03 -8.65
C PRO A 10 48.40 -2.09 -7.77
N LEU A 11 48.05 -0.93 -8.32
CA LEU A 11 46.88 -0.12 -7.98
C LEU A 11 45.60 -0.93 -8.28
N CYS A 12 45.46 -2.12 -7.71
CA CYS A 12 44.30 -3.01 -7.86
C CYS A 12 43.59 -3.25 -6.53
N PHE A 13 43.76 -2.36 -5.55
CA PHE A 13 43.03 -2.44 -4.27
C PHE A 13 41.65 -1.76 -4.32
N ASN A 14 41.17 -1.35 -5.49
CA ASN A 14 40.03 -0.42 -5.62
C ASN A 14 38.83 -0.90 -6.45
N LEU A 15 38.68 -2.19 -6.74
CA LEU A 15 37.47 -2.67 -7.45
C LEU A 15 36.80 -3.91 -6.84
N PHE A 16 37.32 -4.46 -5.74
CA PHE A 16 36.74 -5.64 -5.09
C PHE A 16 35.88 -5.34 -3.85
N PHE A 17 35.60 -4.07 -3.55
CA PHE A 17 34.69 -3.70 -2.44
C PHE A 17 33.27 -3.33 -2.90
N CYS A 18 32.97 -3.46 -4.19
CA CYS A 18 31.61 -3.21 -4.71
C CYS A 18 30.79 -4.50 -4.93
N GLN A 19 31.38 -5.68 -4.67
CA GLN A 19 30.68 -6.97 -4.79
C GLN A 19 30.14 -7.52 -3.45
N LEU A 20 30.38 -6.83 -2.34
CA LEU A 20 29.93 -7.23 -0.99
C LEU A 20 28.63 -6.57 -0.54
N LEU A 21 28.12 -5.59 -1.29
CA LEU A 21 26.73 -5.17 -1.19
C LEU A 21 25.92 -6.04 -2.13
N GLY A 22 25.62 -7.25 -1.67
CA GLY A 22 24.51 -8.01 -2.25
C GLY A 22 23.32 -7.08 -2.35
N CYS A 23 22.71 -6.98 -3.54
CA CYS A 23 21.44 -6.31 -3.67
C CYS A 23 20.46 -7.08 -2.78
N VAL A 24 20.18 -6.58 -1.57
CA VAL A 24 19.06 -7.07 -0.78
C VAL A 24 17.85 -6.66 -1.60
N SER A 25 17.35 -7.60 -2.41
CA SER A 25 16.07 -7.45 -3.07
C SER A 25 15.05 -7.35 -1.95
N ALA A 26 14.70 -6.13 -1.56
CA ALA A 26 13.63 -5.88 -0.63
C ALA A 26 12.38 -6.50 -1.24
N GLU A 27 11.79 -7.48 -0.55
CA GLU A 27 10.54 -8.08 -0.99
C GLU A 27 9.47 -6.98 -1.01
N GLY A 28 9.00 -6.67 -2.22
CA GLY A 28 8.09 -5.58 -2.49
C GLY A 28 6.72 -6.10 -2.86
N ILE A 29 5.69 -5.66 -2.15
CA ILE A 29 4.29 -5.96 -2.48
C ILE A 29 3.66 -4.69 -3.02
N ILE A 30 3.03 -4.78 -4.20
CA ILE A 30 2.26 -3.69 -4.78
C ILE A 30 0.78 -3.99 -4.59
N ALA A 31 0.06 -3.07 -3.98
CA ALA A 31 -1.38 -3.13 -3.79
C ALA A 31 -2.06 -1.88 -4.35
N THR A 32 -3.36 -1.96 -4.57
CA THR A 32 -4.18 -0.82 -5.00
C THR A 32 -5.03 -0.31 -3.86
N VAL A 33 -5.32 0.99 -3.82
CA VAL A 33 -6.16 1.56 -2.75
C VAL A 33 -7.51 0.83 -2.66
N GLY A 34 -7.96 0.59 -1.43
CA GLY A 34 -9.25 -0.03 -1.11
C GLY A 34 -9.25 -1.56 -1.11
N THR A 35 -8.17 -2.22 -1.52
CA THR A 35 -8.04 -3.69 -1.41
C THR A 35 -7.51 -4.12 -0.05
N ASP A 36 -7.74 -5.38 0.33
CA ASP A 36 -7.08 -6.01 1.47
C ASP A 36 -5.75 -6.63 1.00
N VAL A 37 -4.66 -6.40 1.74
CA VAL A 37 -3.33 -6.95 1.43
C VAL A 37 -2.81 -7.78 2.60
N THR A 38 -2.04 -8.84 2.33
CA THR A 38 -1.39 -9.65 3.36
C THR A 38 0.11 -9.66 3.17
N LEU A 39 0.84 -9.17 4.18
CA LEU A 39 2.29 -9.24 4.28
C LEU A 39 2.67 -10.55 4.97
N GLN A 40 3.36 -11.43 4.25
CA GLN A 40 3.64 -12.78 4.73
C GLN A 40 4.70 -12.78 5.83
N CYS A 41 4.45 -13.53 6.90
CA CYS A 41 5.43 -13.84 7.93
C CYS A 41 5.02 -15.11 8.68
N ASN A 42 5.84 -16.14 8.55
CA ASN A 42 5.57 -17.45 9.12
C ASN A 42 6.83 -17.96 9.82
N TYR A 43 6.63 -18.69 10.92
CA TYR A 43 7.71 -19.38 11.61
C TYR A 43 7.30 -20.82 11.95
N ASP A 44 8.29 -21.67 12.20
CA ASP A 44 8.07 -23.06 12.56
C ASP A 44 7.62 -23.19 14.02
N ALA A 45 6.31 -23.06 14.25
CA ALA A 45 5.71 -23.26 15.57
C ALA A 45 5.75 -24.72 16.05
N GLN A 46 6.03 -25.70 15.17
CA GLN A 46 6.19 -27.10 15.61
C GLN A 46 7.52 -27.28 16.36
N SER A 47 8.59 -26.68 15.83
CA SER A 47 9.92 -26.73 16.46
C SER A 47 10.05 -25.77 17.64
N TYR A 48 9.53 -24.54 17.51
CA TYR A 48 9.73 -23.49 18.51
C TYR A 48 8.59 -23.34 19.52
N GLY A 49 7.46 -24.00 19.29
CA GLY A 49 6.23 -23.75 20.06
C GLY A 49 5.57 -22.44 19.67
N LYS A 50 4.56 -22.01 20.44
CA LYS A 50 3.85 -20.75 20.22
C LYS A 50 4.66 -19.60 20.80
N LEU A 51 5.05 -18.67 19.95
CA LEU A 51 5.91 -17.53 20.31
C LEU A 51 5.20 -16.19 20.10
N PRO A 52 5.50 -15.18 20.93
CA PRO A 52 5.08 -13.81 20.69
C PRO A 52 5.60 -13.28 19.35
N ALA A 53 4.76 -12.50 18.68
CA ALA A 53 5.11 -11.88 17.43
C ALA A 53 4.52 -10.46 17.34
N CYS A 54 5.22 -9.57 16.65
CA CYS A 54 4.74 -8.22 16.38
C CYS A 54 5.05 -7.80 14.95
N TRP A 55 4.24 -6.86 14.46
CA TRP A 55 4.55 -6.06 13.29
C TRP A 55 4.73 -4.60 13.68
N GLY A 56 5.68 -3.94 13.04
CA GLY A 56 5.94 -2.51 13.20
C GLY A 56 6.19 -1.81 11.86
N ARG A 57 6.00 -0.49 11.83
CA ARG A 57 6.40 0.34 10.69
C ARG A 57 7.90 0.68 10.79
N GLY A 58 8.61 0.47 9.69
CA GLY A 58 10.04 0.76 9.56
C GLY A 58 10.93 -0.43 9.91
N ALA A 59 12.16 -0.14 10.32
CA ALA A 59 13.16 -1.18 10.60
C ALA A 59 12.92 -1.82 11.96
N ILE A 60 13.11 -3.14 12.06
CA ILE A 60 12.99 -3.89 13.30
C ILE A 60 14.14 -3.52 14.26
N PRO A 61 13.85 -2.97 15.45
CA PRO A 61 14.87 -2.64 16.44
C PRO A 61 15.49 -3.88 17.09
N ASN A 62 16.46 -3.67 17.98
CA ASN A 62 17.09 -4.76 18.73
C ASN A 62 16.11 -5.45 19.70
N SER A 63 15.14 -4.72 20.27
CA SER A 63 14.08 -5.26 21.14
C SER A 63 12.69 -4.80 20.69
N GLY A 64 11.71 -5.71 20.70
CA GLY A 64 10.34 -5.48 20.22
C GLY A 64 10.23 -5.05 18.75
N CYS A 65 9.11 -4.41 18.43
CA CYS A 65 8.85 -3.75 17.15
C CYS A 65 8.77 -2.22 17.34
N ALA A 66 9.32 -1.46 16.39
CA ALA A 66 9.16 -0.01 16.36
C ALA A 66 7.82 0.37 15.71
N ASN A 67 7.15 1.41 16.21
CA ASN A 67 5.86 1.88 15.69
C ASN A 67 4.89 0.71 15.50
N GLU A 68 4.62 -0.01 16.60
CA GLU A 68 3.84 -1.25 16.62
C GLU A 68 2.49 -1.07 15.94
N VAL A 69 2.19 -1.99 15.02
CA VAL A 69 0.97 -2.05 14.21
C VAL A 69 0.00 -3.07 14.81
N ILE A 70 0.53 -4.25 15.16
CA ILE A 70 -0.20 -5.34 15.80
C ILE A 70 0.79 -6.24 16.56
N LYS A 71 0.34 -6.82 17.68
CA LYS A 71 1.10 -7.79 18.48
C LYS A 71 0.24 -8.98 18.90
N SER A 72 0.88 -10.13 19.02
CA SER A 72 0.31 -11.34 19.62
C SER A 72 1.25 -11.93 20.66
N ASP A 73 0.69 -12.65 21.64
CA ASP A 73 1.41 -13.50 22.59
C ASP A 73 1.72 -14.91 22.05
N GLY A 74 1.44 -15.17 20.76
CA GLY A 74 1.57 -16.48 20.12
C GLY A 74 0.29 -17.31 20.12
N THR A 75 -0.77 -16.84 20.78
CA THR A 75 -2.11 -17.46 20.76
C THR A 75 -3.20 -16.50 20.31
N THR A 76 -3.14 -15.27 20.80
CA THR A 76 -4.17 -14.25 20.57
C THR A 76 -3.53 -12.90 20.30
N VAL A 77 -4.27 -11.99 19.67
CA VAL A 77 -3.81 -10.62 19.46
C VAL A 77 -3.93 -9.86 20.78
N THR A 78 -2.83 -9.26 21.23
CA THR A 78 -2.75 -8.54 22.50
C THR A 78 -2.79 -7.02 22.32
N SER A 79 -2.38 -6.50 21.17
CA SER A 79 -2.48 -5.08 20.82
C SER A 79 -2.72 -4.89 19.32
N ARG A 80 -3.38 -3.80 18.95
CA ARG A 80 -3.58 -3.37 17.56
C ARG A 80 -3.68 -1.85 17.50
N LEU A 81 -3.04 -1.24 16.52
CA LEU A 81 -3.10 0.22 16.30
C LEU A 81 -4.37 0.63 15.55
N SER A 82 -4.93 -0.27 14.74
CA SER A 82 -6.13 -0.05 13.95
C SER A 82 -6.89 -1.37 13.78
N GLU A 83 -8.22 -1.29 13.71
CA GLU A 83 -9.07 -2.44 13.40
C GLU A 83 -8.83 -3.01 12.00
N ARG A 84 -8.19 -2.24 11.11
CA ARG A 84 -7.80 -2.72 9.77
C ARG A 84 -6.66 -3.73 9.81
N TYR A 85 -5.89 -3.79 10.91
CA TYR A 85 -4.73 -4.67 11.05
C TYR A 85 -5.13 -5.99 11.70
N LEU A 86 -4.94 -7.10 11.00
CA LEU A 86 -5.43 -8.43 11.40
C LEU A 86 -4.35 -9.50 11.24
N PHE A 87 -4.39 -10.49 12.12
CA PHE A 87 -3.81 -11.81 11.87
C PHE A 87 -4.94 -12.75 11.45
N MET A 88 -5.08 -12.94 10.14
CA MET A 88 -6.14 -13.79 9.56
C MET A 88 -5.75 -15.28 9.53
N GLY A 89 -4.46 -15.56 9.65
CA GLY A 89 -3.89 -16.91 9.66
C GLY A 89 -4.00 -17.62 11.01
N ASN A 90 -3.47 -18.83 11.08
CA ASN A 90 -3.38 -19.60 12.32
C ASN A 90 -2.16 -19.17 13.15
N ILE A 91 -2.35 -18.19 14.05
CA ILE A 91 -1.32 -17.68 14.96
C ILE A 91 -0.62 -18.82 15.71
N GLY A 92 -1.40 -19.73 16.29
CA GLY A 92 -0.88 -20.86 17.06
C GLY A 92 -0.17 -21.92 16.22
N GLY A 93 -0.32 -21.88 14.90
CA GLY A 93 0.41 -22.69 13.92
C GLY A 93 1.60 -21.97 13.30
N GLY A 94 1.93 -20.77 13.77
CA GLY A 94 3.08 -19.99 13.32
C GLY A 94 2.81 -19.02 12.17
N ASP A 95 1.55 -18.87 11.74
CA ASP A 95 1.17 -17.87 10.74
C ASP A 95 0.82 -16.55 11.41
N VAL A 96 1.77 -15.61 11.36
CA VAL A 96 1.69 -14.27 11.93
C VAL A 96 1.71 -13.21 10.82
N SER A 97 1.21 -13.58 9.64
CA SER A 97 1.11 -12.69 8.48
C SER A 97 0.13 -11.53 8.76
N LEU A 98 0.58 -10.31 8.48
CA LEU A 98 -0.21 -9.10 8.70
C LEU A 98 -1.15 -8.86 7.51
N THR A 99 -2.45 -8.94 7.74
CA THR A 99 -3.46 -8.45 6.81
C THR A 99 -3.83 -7.00 7.14
N ILE A 100 -3.76 -6.11 6.13
CA ILE A 100 -4.23 -4.73 6.22
C ILE A 100 -5.45 -4.59 5.33
N ARG A 101 -6.61 -4.32 5.94
CA ARG A 101 -7.86 -4.13 5.21
C ARG A 101 -7.96 -2.75 4.59
N GLN A 102 -8.55 -2.67 3.41
CA GLN A 102 -8.83 -1.41 2.69
C GLN A 102 -7.64 -0.45 2.72
N VAL A 103 -6.51 -0.87 2.14
CA VAL A 103 -5.27 -0.09 2.18
C VAL A 103 -5.42 1.29 1.55
N GLU A 104 -4.71 2.26 2.10
CA GLU A 104 -4.64 3.64 1.60
C GLU A 104 -3.23 3.95 1.08
N GLU A 105 -3.05 5.01 0.26
CA GLU A 105 -1.70 5.41 -0.22
C GLU A 105 -0.73 5.62 0.97
N ALA A 106 -1.22 6.13 2.11
CA ALA A 106 -0.47 6.33 3.35
C ALA A 106 -0.06 5.03 4.07
N ASP A 107 -0.65 3.89 3.71
CA ASP A 107 -0.19 2.59 4.21
C ASP A 107 1.10 2.11 3.53
N SER A 108 1.57 2.81 2.50
CA SER A 108 2.85 2.53 1.87
C SER A 108 4.02 2.72 2.84
N GLY A 109 5.06 1.91 2.68
CA GLY A 109 6.28 1.98 3.45
C GLY A 109 6.82 0.61 3.83
N MET A 110 7.90 0.64 4.60
CA MET A 110 8.53 -0.57 5.12
C MET A 110 7.79 -1.07 6.36
N TYR A 111 7.62 -2.37 6.46
CA TYR A 111 7.07 -3.08 7.60
C TYR A 111 8.06 -4.14 8.05
N GLY A 112 8.16 -4.32 9.37
CA GLY A 112 8.99 -5.33 9.99
C GLY A 112 8.15 -6.32 10.79
N CYS A 113 8.25 -7.60 10.48
CA CYS A 113 7.75 -8.70 11.29
C CYS A 113 8.85 -9.20 12.22
N ARG A 114 8.54 -9.37 13.50
CA ARG A 114 9.43 -9.99 14.48
C ARG A 114 8.71 -11.11 15.23
N VAL A 115 9.33 -12.28 15.30
CA VAL A 115 8.95 -13.37 16.20
C VAL A 115 10.03 -13.51 17.28
N GLU A 116 9.62 -13.46 18.54
CA GLU A 116 10.51 -13.50 19.70
C GLU A 116 10.91 -14.95 20.02
N ILE A 117 11.97 -15.44 19.35
CA ILE A 117 12.53 -16.76 19.64
C ILE A 117 13.40 -16.66 20.92
N PRO A 118 13.27 -17.56 21.92
CA PRO A 118 14.05 -17.47 23.15
C PRO A 118 15.56 -17.64 22.92
N GLY A 119 16.37 -16.63 23.26
CA GLY A 119 17.81 -16.64 23.07
C GLY A 119 18.37 -15.25 22.83
N TRP A 120 19.69 -15.14 22.65
CA TRP A 120 20.31 -13.87 22.28
C TRP A 120 20.40 -13.78 20.76
N PHE A 121 19.81 -12.73 20.17
CA PHE A 121 19.88 -12.42 18.73
C PHE A 121 19.29 -13.47 17.78
N ASN A 122 18.37 -14.30 18.25
CA ASN A 122 17.75 -15.36 17.46
C ASN A 122 16.32 -15.04 17.00
N ASP A 123 15.83 -13.82 17.23
CA ASP A 123 14.51 -13.43 16.72
C ASP A 123 14.43 -13.70 15.22
N HIS A 124 13.29 -14.25 14.77
CA HIS A 124 12.98 -14.26 13.36
C HIS A 124 12.54 -12.86 12.95
N LYS A 125 13.27 -12.25 12.01
CA LYS A 125 13.04 -10.88 11.55
C LYS A 125 12.87 -10.87 10.04
N HIS A 126 11.75 -10.34 9.56
CA HIS A 126 11.48 -10.19 8.13
C HIS A 126 11.02 -8.77 7.82
N HIS A 127 11.57 -8.17 6.76
CA HIS A 127 11.21 -6.83 6.31
C HIS A 127 10.57 -6.89 4.93
N LEU A 128 9.44 -6.19 4.78
CA LEU A 128 8.76 -6.06 3.48
C LEU A 128 8.45 -4.59 3.21
N THR A 129 8.46 -4.22 1.93
CA THR A 129 8.02 -2.89 1.50
C THR A 129 6.66 -3.00 0.82
N LEU A 130 5.65 -2.34 1.39
CA LEU A 130 4.33 -2.21 0.77
C LEU A 130 4.29 -0.92 -0.05
N THR A 131 3.89 -1.02 -1.31
CA THR A 131 3.58 0.13 -2.16
C THR A 131 2.10 0.09 -2.51
N VAL A 132 1.35 1.10 -2.06
CA VAL A 132 -0.07 1.24 -2.37
C VAL A 132 -0.24 2.31 -3.43
N VAL A 133 -0.84 1.95 -4.56
CA VAL A 133 -1.05 2.86 -5.69
C VAL A 133 -2.52 3.25 -5.82
N ALA A 134 -2.76 4.52 -6.13
CA ALA A 134 -4.07 5.00 -6.53
C ALA A 134 -4.56 4.28 -7.79
N VAL A 135 -5.88 4.19 -7.95
CA VAL A 135 -6.53 3.63 -9.14
C VAL A 135 -7.44 4.65 -9.79
N ARG A 136 -7.93 4.34 -10.99
CA ARG A 136 -8.96 5.17 -11.61
C ARG A 136 -10.22 5.15 -10.74
N PRO A 137 -10.86 6.31 -10.50
CA PRO A 137 -12.17 6.35 -9.87
C PRO A 137 -13.15 5.45 -10.60
N ASN A 138 -14.12 4.92 -9.86
CA ASN A 138 -15.17 4.11 -10.48
C ASN A 138 -15.99 4.95 -11.48
N PRO A 139 -16.49 4.35 -12.58
CA PRO A 139 -17.32 5.07 -13.53
C PRO A 139 -18.55 5.69 -12.86
N LEU A 140 -18.72 7.00 -13.02
CA LEU A 140 -19.86 7.72 -12.49
C LEU A 140 -21.12 7.37 -13.27
N LYS A 141 -22.20 7.02 -12.56
CA LYS A 141 -23.52 6.85 -13.15
C LYS A 141 -24.33 8.13 -12.95
N VAL A 142 -24.56 8.82 -14.05
CA VAL A 142 -25.37 10.05 -14.07
C VAL A 142 -26.80 9.69 -14.41
N GLU A 143 -27.74 10.18 -13.61
CA GLU A 143 -29.17 9.98 -13.79
C GLU A 143 -29.85 11.31 -14.13
N THR A 144 -30.69 11.30 -15.16
CA THR A 144 -31.54 12.44 -15.49
C THR A 144 -32.67 12.50 -14.48
N ARG A 145 -32.85 13.66 -13.83
CA ARG A 145 -33.93 13.89 -12.87
C ARG A 145 -35.11 14.60 -13.51
N GLU A 146 -34.85 15.63 -14.31
CA GLU A 146 -35.89 16.45 -14.93
C GLU A 146 -35.40 16.98 -16.27
N VAL A 147 -36.29 16.97 -17.28
CA VAL A 147 -36.03 17.53 -18.61
C VAL A 147 -37.12 18.55 -18.91
N LYS A 148 -36.71 19.80 -19.15
CA LYS A 148 -37.56 20.88 -19.65
C LYS A 148 -37.04 21.34 -21.00
N GLU A 149 -37.77 22.25 -21.64
CA GLU A 149 -37.47 22.76 -22.98
C GLU A 149 -36.03 23.29 -23.13
N ARG A 150 -35.54 24.07 -22.15
CA ARG A 150 -34.20 24.65 -22.15
C ARG A 150 -33.30 24.16 -21.02
N THR A 151 -33.79 23.26 -20.17
CA THR A 151 -33.02 22.86 -18.99
C THR A 151 -33.05 21.37 -18.75
N VAL A 152 -31.89 20.79 -18.44
CA VAL A 152 -31.77 19.41 -18.00
C VAL A 152 -31.17 19.41 -16.59
N THR A 153 -31.86 18.74 -15.67
CA THR A 153 -31.34 18.48 -14.32
C THR A 153 -30.82 17.06 -14.25
N VAL A 154 -29.54 16.94 -13.91
CA VAL A 154 -28.87 15.65 -13.70
C VAL A 154 -28.48 15.49 -12.23
N ARG A 155 -28.36 14.24 -11.79
CA ARG A 155 -27.94 13.86 -10.44
C ARG A 155 -27.02 12.64 -10.49
N TRP A 156 -26.15 12.52 -9.51
CA TRP A 156 -25.31 11.33 -9.32
C TRP A 156 -24.93 11.20 -7.85
N THR A 157 -24.41 10.04 -7.47
CA THR A 157 -23.84 9.79 -6.14
C THR A 157 -22.32 9.80 -6.22
N PRO A 158 -21.61 10.25 -5.17
CA PRO A 158 -20.17 10.06 -5.07
C PRO A 158 -19.81 8.58 -5.26
N VAL A 159 -18.73 8.34 -5.99
CA VAL A 159 -18.19 7.01 -6.27
C VAL A 159 -16.84 6.87 -5.58
N PHE A 160 -16.32 5.64 -5.50
CA PHE A 160 -14.95 5.42 -5.06
C PHE A 160 -13.99 6.25 -5.91
N ASP A 161 -13.21 7.10 -5.25
CA ASP A 161 -12.34 8.10 -5.87
C ASP A 161 -10.97 7.54 -6.27
N GLY A 162 -10.73 6.24 -6.01
CA GLY A 162 -9.48 5.59 -6.33
C GLY A 162 -8.33 5.95 -5.39
N GLY A 163 -8.62 6.55 -4.23
CA GLY A 163 -7.63 6.94 -3.22
C GLY A 163 -7.19 8.39 -3.28
N ARG A 164 -7.69 9.16 -4.26
CA ARG A 164 -7.39 10.59 -4.40
C ARG A 164 -8.69 11.36 -4.49
N PRO A 165 -8.86 12.43 -3.70
CA PRO A 165 -10.11 13.19 -3.69
C PRO A 165 -10.49 13.68 -5.09
N ILE A 166 -11.74 13.43 -5.49
CA ILE A 166 -12.31 14.04 -6.70
C ILE A 166 -12.52 15.52 -6.42
N THR A 167 -11.84 16.39 -7.17
CA THR A 167 -11.89 17.85 -6.96
C THR A 167 -12.84 18.57 -7.91
N THR A 168 -13.20 17.98 -9.05
CA THR A 168 -14.01 18.65 -10.08
C THR A 168 -14.79 17.63 -10.93
N TYR A 169 -15.97 18.04 -11.40
CA TYR A 169 -16.74 17.30 -12.42
C TYR A 169 -16.85 18.12 -13.70
N ARG A 170 -16.82 17.44 -14.86
CA ARG A 170 -17.10 18.03 -16.17
C ARG A 170 -18.36 17.38 -16.75
N ILE A 171 -19.30 18.20 -17.22
CA ILE A 171 -20.54 17.73 -17.86
C ILE A 171 -20.49 18.07 -19.35
N ASP A 172 -20.61 17.04 -20.19
CA ASP A 172 -20.67 17.18 -21.63
C ASP A 172 -22.10 16.86 -22.13
N LEU A 173 -22.71 17.77 -22.90
CA LEU A 173 -23.99 17.52 -23.57
C LEU A 173 -23.78 17.20 -25.06
N LYS A 174 -24.40 16.12 -25.51
CA LYS A 174 -24.38 15.68 -26.91
C LYS A 174 -25.80 15.64 -27.46
N ASN A 175 -26.02 16.21 -28.65
CA ASN A 175 -27.32 16.14 -29.32
C ASN A 175 -27.50 14.80 -30.06
N LYS A 176 -28.73 14.49 -30.50
CA LYS A 176 -29.04 13.24 -31.25
C LYS A 176 -28.26 13.09 -32.56
N GLN A 177 -27.75 14.18 -33.11
CA GLN A 177 -26.96 14.20 -34.35
C GLN A 177 -25.46 13.95 -34.11
N GLY A 178 -25.07 13.73 -32.86
CA GLY A 178 -23.70 13.40 -32.49
C GLY A 178 -22.73 14.57 -32.41
N LYS A 179 -23.18 15.81 -32.65
CA LYS A 179 -22.36 17.01 -32.44
C LYS A 179 -22.36 17.36 -30.95
N TYR A 180 -21.16 17.46 -30.39
CA TYR A 180 -20.97 18.07 -29.07
C TYR A 180 -21.37 19.55 -29.18
N LYS A 181 -22.15 20.06 -28.22
CA LYS A 181 -22.32 21.51 -28.10
C LYS A 181 -21.00 22.04 -27.53
N GLU A 182 -20.27 22.79 -28.33
CA GLU A 182 -19.07 23.49 -27.87
C GLU A 182 -19.52 24.59 -26.91
N THR A 183 -19.13 24.45 -25.65
CA THR A 183 -19.24 25.44 -24.57
C THR A 183 -20.61 25.51 -23.89
N ILE A 184 -20.79 24.65 -22.89
CA ILE A 184 -21.57 25.03 -21.71
C ILE A 184 -20.53 25.59 -20.73
N PRO A 185 -20.74 26.75 -20.09
CA PRO A 185 -19.80 27.23 -19.08
C PRO A 185 -19.57 26.11 -18.07
N ILE A 186 -18.29 25.80 -17.82
CA ILE A 186 -17.88 24.79 -16.84
C ILE A 186 -18.55 25.18 -15.52
N ILE A 187 -19.63 24.49 -15.14
CA ILE A 187 -20.21 24.64 -13.81
C ILE A 187 -19.26 23.88 -12.90
N LEU A 188 -18.27 24.60 -12.35
CA LEU A 188 -17.44 24.10 -11.27
C LEU A 188 -18.37 23.84 -10.08
N ILE A 189 -18.57 22.57 -9.74
CA ILE A 189 -19.27 22.18 -8.52
C ILE A 189 -18.20 21.86 -7.49
N GLU A 190 -18.16 22.65 -6.42
CA GLU A 190 -17.45 22.24 -5.22
C GLU A 190 -18.17 21.04 -4.60
N VAL A 191 -17.40 20.00 -4.29
CA VAL A 191 -17.93 18.74 -3.79
C VAL A 191 -18.57 18.94 -2.40
N GLY A 192 -19.90 18.93 -2.34
CA GLY A 192 -20.73 19.00 -1.12
C GLY A 192 -21.96 18.08 -1.16
N HIS A 193 -22.71 17.99 -0.05
CA HIS A 193 -23.74 16.95 0.22
C HIS A 193 -24.96 16.90 -0.72
N ARG A 194 -25.14 17.84 -1.66
CA ARG A 194 -26.19 17.77 -2.70
C ARG A 194 -25.69 18.36 -4.01
N GLN A 195 -25.26 17.50 -4.93
CA GLN A 195 -24.87 17.91 -6.28
C GLN A 195 -26.11 17.87 -7.17
N ARG A 196 -26.69 19.05 -7.45
CA ARG A 196 -27.75 19.26 -8.44
C ARG A 196 -27.28 20.36 -9.37
N ILE A 197 -27.23 20.08 -10.67
CA ILE A 197 -27.02 21.10 -11.69
C ILE A 197 -28.27 21.22 -12.54
N VAL A 198 -28.66 22.46 -12.81
CA VAL A 198 -29.60 22.84 -13.87
C VAL A 198 -28.75 23.39 -15.02
N LEU A 199 -28.73 22.69 -16.15
CA LEU A 199 -28.07 23.13 -17.38
C LEU A 199 -29.03 24.06 -18.14
N PHE A 200 -28.53 25.11 -18.80
CA PHE A 200 -29.29 26.08 -19.61
C PHE A 200 -28.97 25.96 -21.11
#